data_AF-A0A972DI24-F1
#
_entry.id   AF-A0A972DI24-F1
#
_cell.length_a   1.000
_cell.length_b   1.000
_cell.length_c   1.000
_cell.angle_alpha   90.00
_cell.angle_beta   90.00
_cell.angle_gamma   90.00
#
_symmetry.space_group_name_H-M   'P 1'
#
loop_
_entity.id
_entity.type
_entity.pdbx_description
1 polymer ?
#
loop_
_entity_poly.entity_id
_entity_poly.type
_entity_poly.pdbx_seq_one_letter_code
_entity_poly.pdbx_strand_id
1 'polypeptide(L)'
;MIKRFFSLLLVVTLILSASACEFGSVNDPQNTQNPGTPTGANKTIQQRFQNFSDSLKEGDYKSAKEHYEYIVGKNKDGKNDETVTLMNSLLMEEYASLAESMSSSEISKETSEKLEGFKVFSSYTQKIILQVTDQIVQDYLDNKLSYDRAMNYLTRSKSVAPELKERDDYLAQLPEIKKSKEIYDRALDQINQNRIADAIDILKTIGKDQYHYIQAQEKIEELNQALLNGYIDEVEKLIQSYEYENAINKADEYLALFPDSAKLLELKESGQKYLAELYEYTGPLYHIFFHSLIVYPEKAFDGDYKQQGYNYWMTTVEECKKILEQLYERNFILYDIRKLITTTPDGTITKNKIMVPKGKKPIILSIDDVSYYEYMKGDGFPEKLIIDENGKVANLTIAPDGSQVISREHDVMPLVDKFVEEHPDFSYQGAKGVIALTGYEGVLGYRTNNPDEKDKAEIEALTAEAKKVADALKANGWAFASHSYTHHDDFSDGVFSLDLLKRDTERWKKEVEPIIGKTNIYITPFGYQSRPGSESYNYLVSEGFNIICAVGGMPYVSYGSKAVSMDRQNLDGFMMTYNKSLVKDLIDPVYTIDSRRPAFPENPW
;
A
#
# COMPACT_ATOMS: atom_id res chain seq x y z
N MET A 1 -28.31 28.26 16.29
CA MET A 1 -27.74 28.06 14.94
C MET A 1 -27.78 26.61 14.47
N ILE A 2 -27.44 25.61 15.31
CA ILE A 2 -27.35 24.17 14.93
C ILE A 2 -28.64 23.59 14.29
N LYS A 3 -29.83 24.12 14.60
CA LYS A 3 -31.11 23.63 14.03
C LYS A 3 -31.50 24.18 12.65
N ARG A 4 -30.76 25.14 12.06
CA ARG A 4 -31.17 25.79 10.78
C ARG A 4 -30.59 25.15 9.51
N PHE A 5 -29.68 24.18 9.62
CA PHE A 5 -28.84 23.75 8.50
C PHE A 5 -29.37 22.58 7.64
N PHE A 6 -30.52 21.98 7.95
CA PHE A 6 -31.02 20.81 7.21
C PHE A 6 -32.02 21.09 6.06
N SER A 7 -32.31 22.36 5.71
CA SER A 7 -33.39 22.66 4.75
C SER A 7 -33.00 23.51 3.53
N LEU A 8 -31.72 23.81 3.30
CA LEU A 8 -31.31 24.72 2.20
C LEU A 8 -31.00 24.03 0.85
N LEU A 9 -30.91 22.70 0.81
CA LEU A 9 -30.33 21.96 -0.33
C LEU A 9 -31.26 21.80 -1.57
N LEU A 10 -32.53 22.21 -1.52
CA LEU A 10 -33.48 21.86 -2.60
C LEU A 10 -33.79 22.99 -3.60
N VAL A 11 -33.34 24.24 -3.37
CA VAL A 11 -33.87 25.40 -4.14
C VAL A 11 -32.89 25.94 -5.19
N VAL A 12 -31.57 25.77 -5.01
CA VAL A 12 -30.58 26.38 -5.92
C VAL A 12 -30.42 25.59 -7.25
N THR A 13 -30.60 24.27 -7.23
CA THR A 13 -30.45 23.43 -8.44
C THR A 13 -31.61 23.58 -9.44
N LEU A 14 -32.78 24.04 -8.98
CA LEU A 14 -33.95 24.27 -9.83
C LEU A 14 -33.90 25.61 -10.59
N ILE A 15 -33.06 26.56 -10.18
CA ILE A 15 -33.01 27.90 -10.80
C ILE A 15 -31.95 27.99 -11.90
N LEU A 16 -30.85 27.23 -11.80
CA LEU A 16 -29.79 27.22 -12.83
C LEU A 16 -30.13 26.41 -14.10
N SER A 17 -31.26 25.69 -14.13
CA SER A 17 -31.73 24.94 -15.32
C SER A 17 -32.83 25.64 -16.12
N ALA A 18 -33.39 26.75 -15.63
CA ALA A 18 -34.46 27.48 -16.32
C ALA A 18 -33.98 28.62 -17.24
N SER A 19 -32.70 29.00 -17.18
CA SER A 19 -32.12 30.08 -18.01
C SER A 19 -31.69 29.64 -19.43
N ALA A 20 -32.05 28.42 -19.84
CA ALA A 20 -31.85 27.91 -21.20
C ALA A 20 -33.19 27.69 -21.92
N CYS A 21 -34.02 28.73 -22.01
CA CYS A 21 -35.07 28.80 -23.02
C CYS A 21 -34.99 30.17 -23.71
N GLU A 22 -34.17 30.25 -24.74
CA GLU A 22 -34.24 31.32 -25.74
C GLU A 22 -35.64 31.30 -26.37
N PHE A 23 -36.33 32.44 -26.33
CA PHE A 23 -37.51 32.69 -27.16
C PHE A 23 -37.08 32.80 -28.64
N GLY A 24 -36.99 31.64 -29.29
CA GLY A 24 -36.86 31.50 -30.75
C GLY A 24 -38.22 31.62 -31.44
N SER A 25 -38.26 32.42 -32.49
CA SER A 25 -39.42 32.71 -33.33
C SER A 25 -39.92 31.49 -34.12
N VAL A 26 -41.24 31.29 -34.17
CA VAL A 26 -41.88 30.45 -35.20
C VAL A 26 -43.20 31.11 -35.66
N ASN A 27 -43.36 31.17 -36.98
CA ASN A 27 -44.52 31.70 -37.70
C ASN A 27 -45.81 30.87 -37.49
N ASP A 28 -46.96 31.57 -37.54
CA ASP A 28 -48.37 31.12 -37.65
C ASP A 28 -48.59 30.08 -38.82
N PRO A 29 -49.66 29.23 -38.92
CA PRO A 29 -51.05 29.55 -38.56
C PRO A 29 -52.03 28.46 -38.05
N GLN A 30 -53.11 28.97 -37.44
CA GLN A 30 -54.51 28.49 -37.41
C GLN A 30 -55.14 28.01 -36.08
N ASN A 31 -56.25 28.69 -35.80
CA ASN A 31 -57.49 28.21 -35.18
C ASN A 31 -57.66 28.29 -33.64
N THR A 32 -58.00 29.50 -33.21
CA THR A 32 -59.11 29.86 -32.32
C THR A 32 -59.55 28.85 -31.25
N GLN A 33 -59.23 29.14 -29.98
CA GLN A 33 -60.26 29.36 -28.95
C GLN A 33 -59.77 30.42 -27.95
N ASN A 34 -60.67 31.37 -27.69
CA ASN A 34 -60.48 32.56 -26.87
C ASN A 34 -60.29 32.19 -25.38
N PRO A 35 -59.34 32.83 -24.68
CA PRO A 35 -59.69 33.37 -23.37
C PRO A 35 -59.24 34.83 -23.23
N GLY A 36 -60.22 35.69 -22.97
CA GLY A 36 -60.08 36.96 -22.24
C GLY A 36 -58.94 37.91 -22.64
N THR A 37 -59.29 38.97 -23.36
CA THR A 37 -58.50 40.20 -23.48
C THR A 37 -57.91 40.61 -22.12
N PRO A 38 -56.59 40.84 -21.98
CA PRO A 38 -56.03 41.32 -20.73
C PRO A 38 -56.64 42.70 -20.47
N THR A 39 -57.41 42.83 -19.39
CA THR A 39 -57.87 44.13 -18.89
C THR A 39 -56.68 45.08 -18.81
N GLY A 40 -56.85 46.38 -19.13
CA GLY A 40 -55.75 47.35 -19.25
C GLY A 40 -54.73 47.39 -18.09
N ALA A 41 -55.11 46.91 -16.90
CA ALA A 41 -54.22 46.72 -15.76
C ALA A 41 -53.08 45.69 -15.99
N ASN A 42 -53.31 44.61 -16.76
CA ASN A 42 -52.33 43.52 -16.94
C ASN A 42 -51.17 43.91 -17.88
N LYS A 43 -51.46 44.72 -18.92
CA LYS A 43 -50.43 45.31 -19.80
C LYS A 43 -49.52 46.29 -19.04
N THR A 44 -50.06 46.99 -18.03
CA THR A 44 -49.27 47.93 -17.22
C THR A 44 -48.30 47.23 -16.27
N ILE A 45 -48.65 46.05 -15.73
CA ILE A 45 -47.76 45.27 -14.86
C ILE A 45 -46.56 44.71 -15.65
N GLN A 46 -46.81 44.11 -16.82
CA GLN A 46 -45.73 43.61 -17.70
C GLN A 46 -44.77 44.71 -18.15
N GLN A 47 -45.30 45.87 -18.58
CA GLN A 47 -44.46 46.99 -18.97
C GLN A 47 -43.61 47.50 -17.80
N ARG A 48 -44.19 47.60 -16.60
CA ARG A 48 -43.42 48.05 -15.42
C ARG A 48 -42.41 47.00 -14.95
N PHE A 49 -42.67 45.72 -15.15
CA PHE A 49 -41.69 44.68 -14.88
C PHE A 49 -40.49 44.79 -15.84
N GLN A 50 -40.74 45.01 -17.13
CA GLN A 50 -39.67 45.24 -18.10
C GLN A 50 -38.85 46.48 -17.75
N ASN A 51 -39.51 47.60 -17.45
CA ASN A 51 -38.82 48.82 -17.02
C ASN A 51 -38.03 48.61 -15.72
N PHE A 52 -38.56 47.83 -14.76
CA PHE A 52 -37.81 47.46 -13.56
C PHE A 52 -36.51 46.71 -13.91
N SER A 53 -36.59 45.70 -14.77
CA SER A 53 -35.43 44.93 -15.22
C SER A 53 -34.40 45.81 -15.93
N ASP A 54 -34.85 46.69 -16.84
CA ASP A 54 -33.96 47.55 -17.63
C ASP A 54 -33.29 48.60 -16.73
N SER A 55 -34.05 49.26 -15.86
CA SER A 55 -33.49 50.20 -14.87
C SER A 55 -32.50 49.54 -13.91
N LEU A 56 -32.72 48.28 -13.52
CA LEU A 56 -31.78 47.54 -12.68
C LEU A 56 -30.46 47.28 -13.42
N LYS A 57 -30.51 46.84 -14.68
CA LYS A 57 -29.33 46.61 -15.54
C LYS A 57 -28.52 47.89 -15.81
N GLU A 58 -29.21 49.02 -15.96
CA GLU A 58 -28.60 50.33 -16.19
C GLU A 58 -28.02 50.97 -14.91
N GLY A 59 -28.27 50.39 -13.74
CA GLY A 59 -27.87 50.95 -12.45
C GLY A 59 -28.74 52.13 -11.98
N ASP A 60 -29.90 52.36 -12.60
CA ASP A 60 -30.89 53.33 -12.14
C ASP A 60 -31.82 52.71 -11.08
N TYR A 61 -31.25 52.47 -9.90
CA TYR A 61 -31.96 51.83 -8.78
C TYR A 61 -33.17 52.62 -8.29
N LYS A 62 -33.19 53.95 -8.50
CA LYS A 62 -34.33 54.79 -8.10
C LYS A 62 -35.54 54.52 -9.00
N SER A 63 -35.34 54.54 -10.32
CA SER A 63 -36.40 54.19 -11.27
C SER A 63 -36.84 52.73 -11.11
N ALA A 64 -35.89 51.81 -10.90
CA ALA A 64 -36.22 50.41 -10.60
C ALA A 64 -37.12 50.30 -9.36
N LYS A 65 -36.81 51.02 -8.27
CA LYS A 65 -37.63 51.01 -7.05
C LYS A 65 -39.06 51.49 -7.30
N GLU A 66 -39.25 52.56 -8.07
CA GLU A 66 -40.60 53.07 -8.37
C GLU A 66 -41.45 52.03 -9.11
N HIS A 67 -40.84 51.28 -10.03
CA HIS A 67 -41.51 50.18 -10.72
C HIS A 67 -41.80 48.99 -9.80
N TYR A 68 -40.85 48.63 -8.93
CA TYR A 68 -41.00 47.58 -7.94
C TYR A 68 -42.14 47.88 -6.95
N GLU A 69 -42.15 49.07 -6.34
CA GLU A 69 -43.18 49.49 -5.37
C GLU A 69 -44.57 49.58 -6.00
N TYR A 70 -44.65 49.98 -7.27
CA TYR A 70 -45.92 49.95 -7.99
C TYR A 70 -46.48 48.52 -8.10
N ILE A 71 -45.65 47.57 -8.55
CA ILE A 71 -46.10 46.19 -8.80
C ILE A 71 -46.44 45.50 -7.46
N VAL A 72 -45.58 45.65 -6.45
CA VAL A 72 -45.82 45.14 -5.09
C VAL A 72 -47.08 45.76 -4.48
N GLY A 73 -47.26 47.09 -4.60
CA GLY A 73 -48.44 47.78 -4.09
C GLY A 73 -49.75 47.41 -4.79
N LYS A 74 -49.68 46.91 -6.02
CA LYS A 74 -50.83 46.35 -6.78
C LYS A 74 -51.07 44.87 -6.49
N ASN A 75 -50.11 44.16 -5.88
CA ASN A 75 -50.22 42.74 -5.56
C ASN A 75 -50.96 42.47 -4.22
N LYS A 76 -52.11 43.12 -4.01
CA LYS A 76 -52.88 42.97 -2.74
C LYS A 76 -53.65 41.64 -2.65
N ASP A 77 -54.01 41.08 -3.80
CA ASP A 77 -54.80 39.83 -3.92
C ASP A 77 -53.93 38.60 -4.28
N GLY A 78 -52.59 38.73 -4.30
CA GLY A 78 -51.65 37.67 -4.74
C GLY A 78 -51.59 37.43 -6.26
N LYS A 79 -52.35 38.19 -7.07
CA LYS A 79 -52.45 38.00 -8.52
C LYS A 79 -51.14 38.22 -9.30
N ASN A 80 -50.15 38.89 -8.70
CA ASN A 80 -48.85 39.17 -9.32
C ASN A 80 -47.70 38.49 -8.57
N ASP A 81 -47.96 37.43 -7.79
CA ASP A 81 -46.94 36.74 -6.99
C ASP A 81 -45.77 36.21 -7.85
N GLU A 82 -46.05 35.69 -9.05
CA GLU A 82 -45.02 35.25 -9.99
C GLU A 82 -44.12 36.42 -10.43
N THR A 83 -44.71 37.57 -10.77
CA THR A 83 -43.94 38.77 -11.18
C THR A 83 -43.12 39.32 -10.02
N VAL A 84 -43.67 39.36 -8.80
CA VAL A 84 -42.94 39.78 -7.59
C VAL A 84 -41.79 38.81 -7.28
N THR A 85 -42.00 37.51 -7.47
CA THR A 85 -40.96 36.49 -7.32
C THR A 85 -39.82 36.73 -8.29
N LEU A 86 -40.13 36.95 -9.57
CA LEU A 86 -39.13 37.21 -10.60
C LEU A 86 -38.36 38.52 -10.35
N MET A 87 -39.04 39.59 -9.88
CA MET A 87 -38.35 40.82 -9.47
C MET A 87 -37.39 40.58 -8.30
N ASN A 88 -37.79 39.78 -7.31
CA ASN A 88 -36.92 39.43 -6.19
C ASN A 88 -35.72 38.57 -6.63
N SER A 89 -35.89 37.68 -7.62
CA SER A 89 -34.78 36.94 -8.23
C SER A 89 -33.78 37.87 -8.90
N LEU A 90 -34.25 38.86 -9.67
CA LEU A 90 -33.37 39.86 -10.29
C LEU A 90 -32.62 40.71 -9.26
N LEU A 91 -33.29 41.12 -8.17
CA LEU A 91 -32.62 41.79 -7.05
C LEU A 91 -31.58 40.89 -6.35
N MET A 92 -31.83 39.58 -6.29
CA MET A 92 -30.89 38.61 -5.73
C MET A 92 -29.66 38.42 -6.62
N GLU A 93 -29.84 38.29 -7.93
CA GLU A 93 -28.74 38.22 -8.89
C GLU A 93 -27.87 39.49 -8.86
N GLU A 94 -28.52 40.65 -8.87
CA GLU A 94 -27.84 41.95 -8.75
C GLU A 94 -27.06 42.05 -7.44
N TYR A 95 -27.69 41.69 -6.31
CA TYR A 95 -27.00 41.72 -5.02
C TYR A 95 -25.88 40.69 -4.92
N ALA A 96 -26.02 39.51 -5.52
CA ALA A 96 -24.97 38.49 -5.54
C ALA A 96 -23.72 38.97 -6.32
N SER A 97 -23.91 39.65 -7.45
CA SER A 97 -22.81 40.28 -8.19
C SER A 97 -22.12 41.39 -7.37
N LEU A 98 -22.92 42.21 -6.67
CA LEU A 98 -22.38 43.20 -5.74
C LEU A 98 -21.67 42.54 -4.55
N ALA A 99 -22.15 41.41 -4.05
CA ALA A 99 -21.55 40.66 -2.97
C ALA A 99 -20.19 40.05 -3.34
N GLU A 100 -20.06 39.52 -4.56
CA GLU A 100 -18.79 39.06 -5.09
C GLU A 100 -17.78 40.21 -5.15
N SER A 101 -18.21 41.38 -5.64
CA SER A 101 -17.40 42.60 -5.66
C SER A 101 -17.07 43.10 -4.26
N MET A 102 -18.00 43.04 -3.31
CA MET A 102 -17.74 43.39 -1.90
C MET A 102 -16.74 42.45 -1.24
N SER A 103 -16.63 41.21 -1.71
CA SER A 103 -15.70 40.21 -1.18
C SER A 103 -14.26 40.44 -1.63
N SER A 104 -14.00 41.30 -2.61
CA SER A 104 -12.63 41.59 -3.09
C SER A 104 -11.79 42.37 -2.06
N SER A 105 -10.48 42.50 -2.27
CA SER A 105 -9.63 43.40 -1.47
C SER A 105 -10.04 44.87 -1.64
N GLU A 106 -10.38 45.29 -2.85
CA GLU A 106 -10.74 46.67 -3.20
C GLU A 106 -12.02 46.72 -4.04
N ILE A 107 -12.89 47.70 -3.79
CA ILE A 107 -14.09 47.94 -4.59
C ILE A 107 -13.82 49.05 -5.62
N SER A 108 -14.27 48.84 -6.86
CA SER A 108 -14.19 49.88 -7.88
C SER A 108 -15.14 51.03 -7.54
N LYS A 109 -14.85 52.22 -8.10
CA LYS A 109 -15.74 53.38 -7.97
C LYS A 109 -17.16 53.05 -8.46
N GLU A 110 -17.28 52.36 -9.58
CA GLU A 110 -18.56 51.89 -10.13
C GLU A 110 -19.31 50.99 -9.15
N THR A 111 -18.62 50.02 -8.53
CA THR A 111 -19.23 49.14 -7.53
C THR A 111 -19.73 49.94 -6.32
N SER A 112 -18.95 50.92 -5.86
CA SER A 112 -19.35 51.79 -4.74
C SER A 112 -20.59 52.61 -5.07
N GLU A 113 -20.69 53.14 -6.30
CA GLU A 113 -21.87 53.87 -6.76
C GLU A 113 -23.09 52.96 -6.85
N LYS A 114 -22.93 51.73 -7.36
CA LYS A 114 -24.00 50.72 -7.40
C LYS A 114 -24.46 50.28 -6.02
N LEU A 115 -23.55 50.07 -5.08
CA LEU A 115 -23.88 49.76 -3.68
C LEU A 115 -24.69 50.87 -3.02
N GLU A 116 -24.31 52.14 -3.25
CA GLU A 116 -25.06 53.30 -2.73
C GLU A 116 -26.46 53.37 -3.34
N GLY A 117 -26.57 53.17 -4.66
CA GLY A 117 -27.84 53.13 -5.36
C GLY A 117 -28.75 52.00 -4.88
N PHE A 118 -28.20 50.79 -4.67
CA PHE A 118 -28.96 49.62 -4.25
C PHE A 118 -29.63 49.78 -2.86
N LYS A 119 -29.11 50.67 -1.99
CA LYS A 119 -29.67 50.94 -0.64
C LYS A 119 -31.13 51.36 -0.66
N VAL A 120 -31.62 51.91 -1.78
CA VAL A 120 -33.04 52.28 -1.93
C VAL A 120 -33.98 51.09 -1.70
N PHE A 121 -33.49 49.86 -1.92
CA PHE A 121 -34.22 48.61 -1.71
C PHE A 121 -34.07 47.98 -0.31
N SER A 122 -33.33 48.61 0.61
CA SER A 122 -32.99 48.05 1.93
C SER A 122 -34.18 47.49 2.73
N SER A 123 -35.36 48.11 2.64
CA SER A 123 -36.59 47.63 3.29
C SER A 123 -37.21 46.36 2.67
N TYR A 124 -36.78 45.98 1.46
CA TYR A 124 -37.32 44.85 0.70
C TYR A 124 -36.32 43.71 0.54
N THR A 125 -35.01 44.00 0.59
CA THR A 125 -33.95 43.03 0.27
C THR A 125 -33.34 42.34 1.48
N GLN A 126 -33.81 42.60 2.71
CA GLN A 126 -33.22 42.01 3.93
C GLN A 126 -33.12 40.47 3.87
N LYS A 127 -34.13 39.78 3.33
CA LYS A 127 -34.10 38.31 3.15
C LYS A 127 -33.09 37.86 2.09
N ILE A 128 -33.00 38.60 0.98
CA ILE A 128 -32.05 38.34 -0.11
C ILE A 128 -30.61 38.48 0.43
N ILE A 129 -30.35 39.57 1.17
CA ILE A 129 -29.05 39.86 1.75
C ILE A 129 -28.68 38.81 2.80
N LEU A 130 -29.63 38.34 3.61
CA LEU A 130 -29.41 37.24 4.53
C LEU A 130 -29.01 35.94 3.79
N GLN A 131 -29.72 35.56 2.72
CA GLN A 131 -29.39 34.37 1.93
C GLN A 131 -27.98 34.43 1.34
N VAL A 132 -27.57 35.58 0.78
CA VAL A 132 -26.22 35.76 0.27
C VAL A 132 -25.19 35.76 1.40
N THR A 133 -25.53 36.32 2.56
CA THR A 133 -24.67 36.27 3.75
C THR A 133 -24.43 34.84 4.23
N ASP A 134 -25.49 34.05 4.32
CA ASP A 134 -25.41 32.64 4.69
C ASP A 134 -24.52 31.88 3.69
N GLN A 135 -24.68 32.12 2.39
CA GLN A 135 -23.86 31.48 1.35
C GLN A 135 -22.38 31.87 1.45
N ILE A 136 -22.06 33.15 1.66
CA ILE A 136 -20.67 33.61 1.82
C ILE A 136 -19.99 32.95 3.02
N VAL A 137 -20.71 32.81 4.14
CA VAL A 137 -20.18 32.12 5.33
C VAL A 137 -20.01 30.63 5.05
N GLN A 138 -20.94 29.98 4.34
CA GLN A 138 -20.78 28.59 3.92
C GLN A 138 -19.59 28.39 2.97
N ASP A 139 -19.42 29.26 1.99
CA ASP A 139 -18.29 29.18 1.06
C ASP A 139 -16.94 29.30 1.80
N TYR A 140 -16.87 30.11 2.86
CA TYR A 140 -15.70 30.15 3.73
C TYR A 140 -15.47 28.82 4.48
N LEU A 141 -16.52 28.25 5.07
CA LEU A 141 -16.43 26.98 5.80
C LEU A 141 -16.03 25.82 4.88
N ASP A 142 -16.54 25.81 3.66
CA ASP A 142 -16.27 24.83 2.60
C ASP A 142 -14.92 25.02 1.89
N ASN A 143 -14.07 25.95 2.34
CA ASN A 143 -12.80 26.31 1.68
C ASN A 143 -12.94 26.84 0.23
N LYS A 144 -14.12 27.33 -0.17
CA LYS A 144 -14.39 27.96 -1.48
C LYS A 144 -14.09 29.47 -1.46
N LEU A 145 -14.05 30.09 -0.27
CA LEU A 145 -13.80 31.51 -0.07
C LEU A 145 -12.77 31.72 1.06
N SER A 146 -11.87 32.70 0.92
CA SER A 146 -10.92 33.01 1.99
C SER A 146 -11.57 33.79 3.14
N TYR A 147 -10.98 33.71 4.33
CA TYR A 147 -11.42 34.47 5.50
C TYR A 147 -11.51 35.97 5.21
N ASP A 148 -10.49 36.54 4.57
CA ASP A 148 -10.45 37.99 4.28
C ASP A 148 -11.57 38.39 3.32
N ARG A 149 -11.86 37.54 2.32
CA ARG A 149 -12.97 37.80 1.38
C ARG A 149 -14.32 37.75 2.08
N ALA A 150 -14.56 36.75 2.94
CA ALA A 150 -15.77 36.66 3.74
C ALA A 150 -15.92 37.86 4.70
N MET A 151 -14.84 38.26 5.36
CA MET A 151 -14.81 39.39 6.28
C MET A 151 -15.05 40.74 5.58
N ASN A 152 -14.47 40.92 4.39
CA ASN A 152 -14.70 42.10 3.55
C ASN A 152 -16.19 42.23 3.19
N TYR A 153 -16.82 41.14 2.75
CA TYR A 153 -18.24 41.12 2.46
C TYR A 153 -19.08 41.45 3.71
N LEU A 154 -18.86 40.75 4.84
CA LEU A 154 -19.64 40.97 6.06
C LEU A 154 -19.52 42.41 6.54
N THR A 155 -18.33 43.02 6.44
CA THR A 155 -18.10 44.41 6.83
C THR A 155 -18.82 45.39 5.88
N ARG A 156 -18.68 45.19 4.56
CA ARG A 156 -19.21 46.13 3.56
C ARG A 156 -20.72 46.02 3.37
N SER A 157 -21.30 44.83 3.51
CA SER A 157 -22.76 44.59 3.44
C SER A 157 -23.56 45.41 4.46
N LYS A 158 -22.93 45.83 5.56
CA LYS A 158 -23.51 46.74 6.56
C LYS A 158 -23.93 48.09 6.01
N SER A 159 -23.25 48.58 4.97
CA SER A 159 -23.65 49.82 4.30
C SER A 159 -25.01 49.72 3.61
N VAL A 160 -25.36 48.51 3.13
CA VAL A 160 -26.59 48.24 2.36
C VAL A 160 -27.74 47.81 3.26
N ALA A 161 -27.46 46.98 4.28
CA ALA A 161 -28.46 46.50 5.24
C ALA A 161 -27.98 46.73 6.69
N PRO A 162 -28.06 47.97 7.20
CA PRO A 162 -27.56 48.28 8.54
C PRO A 162 -28.29 47.52 9.66
N GLU A 163 -29.56 47.16 9.46
CA GLU A 163 -30.41 46.52 10.48
C GLU A 163 -30.35 44.98 10.51
N LEU A 164 -29.56 44.34 9.64
CA LEU A 164 -29.44 42.87 9.55
C LEU A 164 -28.61 42.30 10.72
N LYS A 165 -29.28 41.91 11.81
CA LYS A 165 -28.63 41.40 13.03
C LYS A 165 -27.83 40.11 12.80
N GLU A 166 -28.32 39.20 11.97
CA GLU A 166 -27.66 37.93 11.67
C GLU A 166 -26.26 38.12 11.08
N ARG A 167 -26.08 39.15 10.24
CA ARG A 167 -24.78 39.53 9.68
C ARG A 167 -23.82 40.03 10.76
N ASP A 168 -24.32 40.81 11.72
CA ASP A 168 -23.50 41.28 12.86
C ASP A 168 -23.10 40.11 13.77
N ASP A 169 -24.00 39.13 13.97
CA ASP A 169 -23.71 37.89 14.70
C ASP A 169 -22.59 37.08 13.99
N TYR A 170 -22.67 36.94 12.66
CA TYR A 170 -21.60 36.30 11.88
C TYR A 170 -20.29 37.08 11.97
N LEU A 171 -20.33 38.40 11.84
CA LEU A 171 -19.14 39.25 11.93
C LEU A 171 -18.43 39.09 13.29
N ALA A 172 -19.21 38.99 14.37
CA ALA A 172 -18.67 38.77 15.72
C ALA A 172 -18.09 37.36 15.92
N GLN A 173 -18.69 36.34 15.29
CA GLN A 173 -18.30 34.93 15.48
C GLN A 173 -17.21 34.46 14.52
N LEU A 174 -17.10 35.03 13.31
CA LEU A 174 -16.18 34.54 12.27
C LEU A 174 -14.72 34.42 12.74
N PRO A 175 -14.17 35.33 13.57
CA PRO A 175 -12.82 35.16 14.12
C PRO A 175 -12.65 33.90 14.99
N GLU A 176 -13.66 33.54 15.79
CA GLU A 176 -13.62 32.31 16.60
C GLU A 176 -13.88 31.06 15.75
N ILE A 177 -14.77 31.16 14.76
CA ILE A 177 -14.98 30.11 13.74
C ILE A 177 -13.65 29.81 13.05
N LYS A 178 -12.92 30.85 12.62
CA LYS A 178 -11.60 30.72 11.97
C LYS A 178 -10.61 29.93 12.82
N LYS A 179 -10.48 30.24 14.11
CA LYS A 179 -9.55 29.51 15.00
C LYS A 179 -9.86 28.02 15.03
N SER A 180 -11.13 27.65 15.22
CA SER A 180 -11.54 26.24 15.26
C SER A 180 -11.37 25.55 13.89
N LYS A 181 -11.58 26.29 12.80
CA LYS A 181 -11.37 25.81 11.43
C LYS A 181 -9.90 25.51 11.16
N GLU A 182 -8.99 26.40 11.53
CA GLU A 182 -7.54 26.19 11.38
C GLU A 182 -7.02 24.98 12.16
N ILE A 183 -7.63 24.66 13.32
CA ILE A 183 -7.34 23.43 14.04
C ILE A 183 -7.83 22.21 13.25
N TYR A 184 -9.06 22.26 12.75
CA TYR A 184 -9.66 21.17 11.99
C TYR A 184 -8.90 20.89 10.68
N ASP A 185 -8.58 21.93 9.91
CA ASP A 185 -7.83 21.81 8.65
C ASP A 185 -6.42 21.23 8.89
N ARG A 186 -5.72 21.63 9.97
CA ARG A 186 -4.44 21.01 10.35
C ARG A 186 -4.56 19.53 10.67
N ALA A 187 -5.68 19.08 11.25
CA ALA A 187 -5.92 17.66 11.48
C ALA A 187 -6.14 16.91 10.15
N LEU A 188 -6.84 17.51 9.19
CA LEU A 188 -6.97 16.95 7.83
C LEU A 188 -5.60 16.79 7.15
N ASP A 189 -4.69 17.75 7.33
CA ASP A 189 -3.31 17.64 6.82
C ASP A 189 -2.54 16.47 7.43
N GLN A 190 -2.75 16.17 8.72
CA GLN A 190 -2.18 14.99 9.37
C GLN A 190 -2.74 13.69 8.79
N ILE A 191 -4.06 13.64 8.53
CA ILE A 191 -4.72 12.49 7.91
C ILE A 191 -4.14 12.23 6.51
N ASN A 192 -3.97 13.27 5.70
CA ASN A 192 -3.38 13.17 4.36
C ASN A 192 -1.92 12.66 4.38
N GLN A 193 -1.24 12.81 5.52
CA GLN A 193 0.11 12.30 5.76
C GLN A 193 0.11 10.94 6.49
N ASN A 194 -1.06 10.28 6.59
CA ASN A 194 -1.26 9.01 7.30
C ASN A 194 -0.89 9.04 8.79
N ARG A 195 -0.96 10.21 9.44
CA ARG A 195 -0.70 10.41 10.88
C ARG A 195 -2.01 10.54 11.66
N ILE A 196 -2.75 9.45 11.75
CA ILE A 196 -4.11 9.42 12.31
C ILE A 196 -4.13 9.79 13.81
N ALA A 197 -3.19 9.28 14.61
CA ALA A 197 -3.12 9.59 16.04
C ALA A 197 -2.90 11.09 16.31
N ASP A 198 -1.98 11.71 15.56
CA ASP A 198 -1.73 13.15 15.63
C ASP A 198 -2.97 13.97 15.25
N ALA A 199 -3.70 13.53 14.22
CA ALA A 199 -4.95 14.17 13.80
C ALA A 199 -6.00 14.16 14.91
N ILE A 200 -6.19 13.00 15.57
CA ILE A 200 -7.12 12.84 16.69
C ILE A 200 -6.75 13.80 17.83
N ASP A 201 -5.47 13.87 18.20
CA ASP A 201 -5.03 14.73 19.29
C ASP A 201 -5.18 16.21 18.97
N ILE A 202 -4.98 16.63 17.71
CA ILE A 202 -5.29 17.99 17.25
C ILE A 202 -6.80 18.27 17.37
N LEU A 203 -7.66 17.36 16.88
CA LEU A 203 -9.12 17.54 16.93
C LEU A 203 -9.65 17.66 18.36
N LYS A 204 -9.08 16.94 19.32
CA LYS A 204 -9.44 17.02 20.75
C LYS A 204 -9.19 18.41 21.35
N THR A 205 -8.34 19.24 20.73
CA THR A 205 -8.09 20.61 21.21
C THR A 205 -9.22 21.59 20.89
N ILE A 206 -10.17 21.20 20.02
CA ILE A 206 -11.35 22.02 19.71
C ILE A 206 -12.30 22.00 20.92
N GLY A 207 -12.56 23.17 21.49
CA GLY A 207 -13.39 23.34 22.70
C GLY A 207 -14.88 23.11 22.43
N LYS A 208 -15.64 22.70 23.46
CA LYS A 208 -17.10 22.43 23.37
C LYS A 208 -17.94 23.61 22.89
N ASP A 209 -17.44 24.82 23.10
CA ASP A 209 -18.04 26.10 22.74
C ASP A 209 -17.65 26.59 21.34
N GLN A 210 -16.69 25.91 20.69
CA GLN A 210 -16.20 26.28 19.37
C GLN A 210 -17.05 25.68 18.25
N TYR A 211 -17.06 26.37 17.10
CA TYR A 211 -17.93 26.04 15.97
C TYR A 211 -17.74 24.62 15.44
N HIS A 212 -16.49 24.18 15.25
CA HIS A 212 -16.18 22.87 14.68
C HIS A 212 -16.22 21.71 15.69
N TYR A 213 -16.70 21.92 16.93
CA TYR A 213 -16.64 20.89 17.96
C TYR A 213 -17.36 19.60 17.57
N ILE A 214 -18.59 19.71 17.06
CA ILE A 214 -19.40 18.54 16.70
C ILE A 214 -18.75 17.76 15.55
N GLN A 215 -18.34 18.46 14.48
CA GLN A 215 -17.62 17.85 13.37
C GLN A 215 -16.31 17.20 13.84
N ALA A 216 -15.60 17.82 14.78
CA ALA A 216 -14.39 17.24 15.37
C ALA A 216 -14.69 15.96 16.15
N GLN A 217 -15.77 15.90 16.94
CA GLN A 217 -16.15 14.67 17.63
C GLN A 217 -16.54 13.55 16.66
N GLU A 218 -17.34 13.86 15.63
CA GLU A 218 -17.70 12.91 14.57
C GLU A 218 -16.46 12.39 13.85
N LYS A 219 -15.51 13.28 13.53
CA LYS A 219 -14.25 12.91 12.87
C LYS A 219 -13.33 12.10 13.77
N ILE A 220 -13.23 12.43 15.06
CA ILE A 220 -12.47 11.63 16.03
C ILE A 220 -13.03 10.21 16.10
N GLU A 221 -14.35 10.04 16.14
CA GLU A 221 -14.99 8.72 16.16
C GLU A 221 -14.65 7.92 14.89
N GLU A 222 -14.76 8.53 13.71
CA GLU A 222 -14.36 7.93 12.43
C GLU A 222 -12.89 7.47 12.44
N LEU A 223 -11.98 8.34 12.90
CA LEU A 223 -10.54 8.06 12.94
C LEU A 223 -10.19 6.99 13.99
N ASN A 224 -10.86 6.99 15.15
CA ASN A 224 -10.69 5.96 16.16
C ASN A 224 -11.10 4.59 15.62
N GLN A 225 -12.21 4.51 14.86
CA GLN A 225 -12.63 3.27 14.22
C GLN A 225 -11.62 2.79 13.17
N ALA A 226 -11.12 3.70 12.33
CA ALA A 226 -10.08 3.37 11.34
C ALA A 226 -8.79 2.87 12.01
N LEU A 227 -8.35 3.53 13.09
CA LEU A 227 -7.17 3.13 13.85
C LEU A 227 -7.35 1.76 14.51
N LEU A 228 -8.51 1.53 15.15
CA LEU A 228 -8.85 0.25 15.78
C LEU A 228 -8.86 -0.89 14.74
N ASN A 229 -9.43 -0.67 13.56
CA ASN A 229 -9.43 -1.67 12.49
C ASN A 229 -7.99 -2.01 12.05
N GLY A 230 -7.12 -1.00 11.89
CA GLY A 230 -5.71 -1.24 11.58
C GLY A 230 -4.97 -2.05 12.65
N TYR A 231 -5.26 -1.80 13.92
CA TYR A 231 -4.73 -2.56 15.05
C TYR A 231 -5.23 -4.00 15.10
N ILE A 232 -6.52 -4.21 14.81
CA ILE A 232 -7.11 -5.55 14.68
C ILE A 232 -6.43 -6.31 13.54
N ASP A 233 -6.28 -5.70 12.36
CA ASP A 233 -5.64 -6.31 11.19
C ASP A 233 -4.19 -6.73 11.47
N GLU A 234 -3.43 -5.90 12.20
CA GLU A 234 -2.05 -6.22 12.59
C GLU A 234 -2.00 -7.45 13.51
N VAL A 235 -2.84 -7.50 14.54
CA VAL A 235 -2.89 -8.63 15.47
C VAL A 235 -3.35 -9.91 14.74
N GLU A 236 -4.33 -9.81 13.84
CA GLU A 236 -4.79 -10.95 13.03
C GLU A 236 -3.67 -11.52 12.15
N LYS A 237 -2.88 -10.66 11.50
CA LYS A 237 -1.73 -11.08 10.69
C LYS A 237 -0.67 -11.80 11.52
N LEU A 238 -0.35 -11.29 12.71
CA LEU A 238 0.58 -11.94 13.63
C LEU A 238 0.09 -13.33 14.08
N ILE A 239 -1.22 -13.49 14.31
CA ILE A 239 -1.81 -14.81 14.61
C ILE A 239 -1.70 -15.75 13.40
N GLN A 240 -2.02 -15.27 12.21
CA GLN A 240 -1.95 -16.06 10.97
C GLN A 240 -0.51 -16.51 10.64
N SER A 241 0.50 -15.70 11.00
CA SER A 241 1.92 -16.02 10.83
C SER A 241 2.53 -16.79 12.02
N TYR A 242 1.73 -17.27 12.97
CA TYR A 242 2.17 -18.02 14.15
C TYR A 242 3.05 -17.23 15.15
N GLU A 243 3.01 -15.90 15.09
CA GLU A 243 3.69 -15.00 16.02
C GLU A 243 2.84 -14.70 17.24
N TYR A 244 2.35 -15.76 17.89
CA TYR A 244 1.33 -15.64 18.95
C TYR A 244 1.76 -14.77 20.13
N GLU A 245 3.02 -14.84 20.58
CA GLU A 245 3.53 -13.97 21.65
C GLU A 245 3.50 -12.49 21.24
N ASN A 246 3.92 -12.17 20.02
CA ASN A 246 3.88 -10.80 19.50
C ASN A 246 2.43 -10.31 19.33
N ALA A 247 1.54 -11.18 18.84
CA ALA A 247 0.12 -10.87 18.72
C ALA A 247 -0.53 -10.53 20.07
N ILE A 248 -0.23 -11.32 21.12
CA ILE A 248 -0.73 -11.08 22.49
C ILE A 248 -0.21 -9.74 23.01
N ASN A 249 1.10 -9.48 22.88
CA ASN A 249 1.71 -8.24 23.33
C ASN A 249 1.13 -7.01 22.63
N LYS A 250 0.91 -7.10 21.30
CA LYS A 250 0.29 -6.04 20.51
C LYS A 250 -1.19 -5.84 20.85
N ALA A 251 -1.94 -6.91 21.05
CA ALA A 251 -3.31 -6.81 21.52
C ALA A 251 -3.38 -6.11 22.89
N ASP A 252 -2.45 -6.40 23.80
CA ASP A 252 -2.36 -5.71 25.11
C ASP A 252 -2.04 -4.22 24.97
N GLU A 253 -1.10 -3.85 24.09
CA GLU A 253 -0.79 -2.45 23.76
C GLU A 253 -2.04 -1.72 23.24
N TYR A 254 -2.77 -2.34 22.32
CA TYR A 254 -3.94 -1.72 21.69
C TYR A 254 -5.17 -1.70 22.59
N LEU A 255 -5.34 -2.66 23.49
CA LEU A 255 -6.36 -2.65 24.54
C LEU A 255 -6.14 -1.54 25.56
N ALA A 256 -4.91 -1.06 25.76
CA ALA A 256 -4.67 0.13 26.60
C ALA A 256 -5.29 1.41 25.98
N LEU A 257 -5.40 1.46 24.65
CA LEU A 257 -6.01 2.55 23.90
C LEU A 257 -7.52 2.35 23.67
N PHE A 258 -7.93 1.09 23.47
CA PHE A 258 -9.30 0.68 23.18
C PHE A 258 -9.77 -0.45 24.12
N PRO A 259 -9.96 -0.17 25.42
CA PRO A 259 -10.18 -1.20 26.44
C PRO A 259 -11.48 -2.00 26.26
N ASP A 260 -12.47 -1.42 25.58
CA ASP A 260 -13.77 -2.05 25.34
C ASP A 260 -13.84 -2.82 24.00
N SER A 261 -12.72 -2.95 23.28
CA SER A 261 -12.68 -3.68 22.02
C SER A 261 -12.82 -5.19 22.24
N ALA A 262 -14.04 -5.71 22.05
CA ALA A 262 -14.34 -7.14 22.12
C ALA A 262 -13.48 -7.96 21.15
N LYS A 263 -13.19 -7.43 19.95
CA LYS A 263 -12.39 -8.12 18.93
C LYS A 263 -10.92 -8.24 19.34
N LEU A 264 -10.32 -7.20 19.92
CA LEU A 264 -8.94 -7.29 20.43
C LEU A 264 -8.83 -8.27 21.60
N LEU A 265 -9.83 -8.29 22.50
CA LEU A 265 -9.91 -9.29 23.57
C LEU A 265 -9.98 -10.72 23.01
N GLU A 266 -10.86 -10.97 22.04
CA GLU A 266 -11.00 -12.27 21.37
C GLU A 266 -9.68 -12.72 20.70
N LEU A 267 -9.00 -11.80 20.00
CA LEU A 267 -7.73 -12.09 19.35
C LEU A 267 -6.63 -12.42 20.35
N LYS A 268 -6.56 -11.66 21.46
CA LYS A 268 -5.64 -11.96 22.56
C LYS A 268 -5.87 -13.35 23.13
N GLU A 269 -7.13 -13.69 23.45
CA GLU A 269 -7.50 -15.01 23.96
C GLU A 269 -7.16 -16.13 22.96
N SER A 270 -7.43 -15.89 21.67
CA SER A 270 -7.08 -16.82 20.59
C SER A 270 -5.58 -17.04 20.48
N GLY A 271 -4.78 -15.96 20.53
CA GLY A 271 -3.32 -16.04 20.55
C GLY A 271 -2.80 -16.84 21.75
N GLN A 272 -3.33 -16.59 22.95
CA GLN A 272 -2.98 -17.32 24.17
C GLN A 272 -3.30 -18.81 24.05
N LYS A 273 -4.49 -19.14 23.51
CA LYS A 273 -4.90 -20.52 23.26
C LYS A 273 -3.97 -21.21 22.28
N TYR A 274 -3.72 -20.61 21.11
CA TYR A 274 -2.87 -21.23 20.09
C TYR A 274 -1.42 -21.39 20.55
N LEU A 275 -0.90 -20.43 21.32
CA LEU A 275 0.41 -20.54 21.96
C LEU A 275 0.48 -21.76 22.91
N ALA A 276 -0.55 -21.96 23.73
CA ALA A 276 -0.64 -23.09 24.65
C ALA A 276 -0.85 -24.44 23.94
N GLU A 277 -1.40 -24.44 22.73
CA GLU A 277 -1.64 -25.63 21.90
C GLU A 277 -0.46 -26.01 20.98
N LEU A 278 0.62 -25.21 20.94
CA LEU A 278 1.83 -25.57 20.22
C LEU A 278 2.37 -26.93 20.72
N TYR A 279 2.81 -27.75 19.78
CA TYR A 279 3.30 -29.09 20.06
C TYR A 279 4.73 -29.28 19.58
N GLU A 280 5.49 -30.11 20.30
CA GLU A 280 6.83 -30.49 19.89
C GLU A 280 6.77 -31.47 18.71
N TYR A 281 7.20 -31.01 17.54
CA TYR A 281 7.35 -31.84 16.36
C TYR A 281 8.55 -32.78 16.50
N THR A 282 8.29 -34.09 16.45
CA THR A 282 9.31 -35.15 16.53
C THR A 282 9.40 -35.99 15.26
N GLY A 283 8.72 -35.59 14.19
CA GLY A 283 8.76 -36.28 12.90
C GLY A 283 10.03 -35.97 12.10
N PRO A 284 10.15 -36.47 10.85
CA PRO A 284 11.26 -36.14 9.97
C PRO A 284 11.28 -34.64 9.65
N LEU A 285 12.45 -34.00 9.80
CA LEU A 285 12.69 -32.63 9.36
C LEU A 285 13.29 -32.66 7.97
N TYR A 286 12.52 -32.29 6.97
CA TYR A 286 12.99 -32.20 5.59
C TYR A 286 13.66 -30.84 5.35
N HIS A 287 14.77 -30.86 4.61
CA HIS A 287 15.37 -29.67 4.02
C HIS A 287 15.43 -29.90 2.53
N ILE A 288 14.62 -29.18 1.78
CA ILE A 288 14.59 -29.24 0.32
C ILE A 288 15.42 -28.12 -0.29
N PHE A 289 15.96 -28.34 -1.48
CA PHE A 289 16.65 -27.27 -2.19
C PHE A 289 16.40 -27.27 -3.68
N PHE A 290 16.62 -26.09 -4.24
CA PHE A 290 16.55 -25.79 -5.66
C PHE A 290 17.84 -25.09 -6.11
N HIS A 291 18.05 -25.04 -7.42
CA HIS A 291 18.88 -24.03 -8.06
C HIS A 291 17.96 -22.93 -8.61
N SER A 292 18.50 -21.97 -9.37
CA SER A 292 17.67 -21.05 -10.14
C SER A 292 16.74 -21.80 -11.09
N LEU A 293 15.50 -21.33 -11.18
CA LEU A 293 14.45 -21.99 -11.95
C LEU A 293 14.59 -21.73 -13.46
N ILE A 294 14.22 -22.74 -14.25
CA ILE A 294 13.99 -22.60 -15.69
C ILE A 294 12.65 -21.87 -15.90
N VAL A 295 12.72 -20.65 -16.44
CA VAL A 295 11.54 -19.81 -16.76
C VAL A 295 10.97 -20.19 -18.12
N TYR A 296 11.84 -20.39 -19.10
CA TYR A 296 11.48 -20.69 -20.48
C TYR A 296 12.05 -22.06 -20.89
N PRO A 297 11.30 -23.16 -20.65
CA PRO A 297 11.77 -24.52 -20.99
C PRO A 297 12.16 -24.69 -22.46
N GLU A 298 11.53 -23.97 -23.39
CA GLU A 298 11.88 -24.01 -24.81
C GLU A 298 13.28 -23.47 -25.13
N LYS A 299 13.89 -22.70 -24.23
CA LYS A 299 15.28 -22.25 -24.32
C LYS A 299 16.24 -23.19 -23.59
N ALA A 300 15.83 -23.75 -22.45
CA ALA A 300 16.64 -24.69 -21.69
C ALA A 300 16.72 -26.09 -22.34
N PHE A 301 15.68 -26.47 -23.08
CA PHE A 301 15.51 -27.79 -23.68
C PHE A 301 15.48 -27.70 -25.21
N ASP A 302 16.46 -27.01 -25.78
CA ASP A 302 16.58 -26.71 -27.21
C ASP A 302 17.45 -27.72 -27.99
N GLY A 303 17.96 -28.76 -27.32
CA GLY A 303 18.81 -29.79 -27.88
C GLY A 303 20.31 -29.49 -27.87
N ASP A 304 20.75 -28.38 -27.25
CA ASP A 304 22.17 -28.08 -27.09
C ASP A 304 22.88 -29.03 -26.10
N TYR A 305 24.19 -28.81 -25.91
CA TYR A 305 24.98 -29.65 -25.02
C TYR A 305 24.70 -29.43 -23.52
N LYS A 306 24.04 -28.32 -23.14
CA LYS A 306 23.69 -27.97 -21.75
C LYS A 306 22.34 -28.55 -21.33
N GLN A 307 21.44 -28.79 -22.29
CA GLN A 307 20.12 -29.37 -22.07
C GLN A 307 20.13 -30.55 -21.09
N GLN A 308 21.07 -31.49 -21.23
CA GLN A 308 21.10 -32.68 -20.35
C GLN A 308 21.36 -32.30 -18.88
N GLY A 309 22.30 -31.39 -18.63
CA GLY A 309 22.58 -30.89 -17.28
C GLY A 309 21.36 -30.19 -16.68
N TYR A 310 20.70 -29.34 -17.47
CA TYR A 310 19.45 -28.68 -17.06
C TYR A 310 18.32 -29.67 -16.81
N ASN A 311 18.22 -30.74 -17.62
CA ASN A 311 17.19 -31.74 -17.42
C ASN A 311 17.38 -32.52 -16.10
N TYR A 312 18.62 -32.70 -15.65
CA TYR A 312 18.91 -33.39 -14.39
C TYR A 312 18.77 -32.49 -13.16
N TRP A 313 19.46 -31.36 -13.15
CA TRP A 313 19.78 -30.63 -11.91
C TRP A 313 18.93 -29.39 -11.67
N MET A 314 18.14 -28.98 -12.66
CA MET A 314 17.32 -27.78 -12.61
C MET A 314 15.84 -28.14 -12.48
N THR A 315 15.06 -27.18 -11.97
CA THR A 315 13.60 -27.25 -11.80
C THR A 315 12.96 -26.16 -12.63
N THR A 316 11.80 -26.41 -13.24
CA THR A 316 11.07 -25.35 -13.94
C THR A 316 10.22 -24.53 -12.98
N VAL A 317 9.84 -23.31 -13.38
CA VAL A 317 8.90 -22.47 -12.62
C VAL A 317 7.58 -23.21 -12.35
N GLU A 318 7.08 -23.94 -13.35
CA GLU A 318 5.83 -24.71 -13.22
C GLU A 318 5.94 -25.82 -12.17
N GLU A 319 7.06 -26.55 -12.16
CA GLU A 319 7.33 -27.58 -11.17
C GLU A 319 7.44 -27.00 -9.76
N CYS A 320 8.18 -25.89 -9.60
CA CYS A 320 8.31 -25.24 -8.29
C CYS A 320 6.95 -24.81 -7.73
N LYS A 321 6.07 -24.23 -8.57
CA LYS A 321 4.69 -23.88 -8.17
C LYS A 321 3.91 -25.10 -7.68
N LYS A 322 3.90 -26.20 -8.46
CA LYS A 322 3.25 -27.46 -8.07
C LYS A 322 3.85 -28.07 -6.80
N ILE A 323 5.15 -27.90 -6.57
CA ILE A 323 5.82 -28.35 -5.34
C ILE A 323 5.31 -27.55 -4.14
N LEU A 324 5.31 -26.21 -4.22
CA LEU A 324 4.83 -25.34 -3.13
C LEU A 324 3.36 -25.63 -2.78
N GLU A 325 2.50 -25.77 -3.78
CA GLU A 325 1.08 -26.15 -3.62
C GLU A 325 0.94 -27.47 -2.85
N GLN A 326 1.65 -28.52 -3.29
CA GLN A 326 1.56 -29.82 -2.64
C GLN A 326 2.15 -29.83 -1.23
N LEU A 327 3.23 -29.09 -0.98
CA LEU A 327 3.77 -28.94 0.36
C LEU A 327 2.73 -28.29 1.29
N TYR A 328 2.06 -27.23 0.82
CA TYR A 328 0.99 -26.55 1.54
C TYR A 328 -0.19 -27.48 1.82
N GLU A 329 -0.73 -28.16 0.81
CA GLU A 329 -1.84 -29.12 0.94
C GLU A 329 -1.51 -30.27 1.91
N ARG A 330 -0.23 -30.66 1.97
CA ARG A 330 0.27 -31.69 2.88
C ARG A 330 0.60 -31.15 4.26
N ASN A 331 0.20 -29.93 4.61
CA ASN A 331 0.41 -29.26 5.89
C ASN A 331 1.88 -28.99 6.25
N PHE A 332 2.77 -28.88 5.26
CA PHE A 332 4.11 -28.37 5.52
C PHE A 332 4.07 -26.85 5.76
N ILE A 333 4.99 -26.36 6.60
CA ILE A 333 5.21 -24.93 6.85
C ILE A 333 6.71 -24.64 6.83
N LEU A 334 7.11 -23.53 6.22
CA LEU A 334 8.49 -23.08 6.18
C LEU A 334 8.98 -22.81 7.61
N TYR A 335 10.16 -23.31 7.93
CA TYR A 335 10.77 -23.20 9.25
C TYR A 335 12.18 -22.62 9.14
N ASP A 336 12.49 -21.66 10.01
CA ASP A 336 13.82 -21.04 10.04
C ASP A 336 14.84 -22.00 10.66
N ILE A 337 15.78 -22.47 9.84
CA ILE A 337 16.88 -23.35 10.22
C ILE A 337 17.68 -22.84 11.43
N ARG A 338 17.79 -21.51 11.60
CA ARG A 338 18.54 -20.90 12.70
C ARG A 338 17.88 -21.16 14.05
N LYS A 339 16.57 -21.43 14.08
CA LYS A 339 15.82 -21.74 15.31
C LYS A 339 16.11 -23.14 15.84
N LEU A 340 16.74 -24.02 15.05
CA LEU A 340 17.08 -25.39 15.48
C LEU A 340 18.06 -25.44 16.66
N ILE A 341 18.88 -24.40 16.82
CA ILE A 341 19.91 -24.34 17.84
C ILE A 341 19.95 -22.98 18.54
N THR A 342 20.37 -22.99 19.80
CA THR A 342 20.83 -21.80 20.50
C THR A 342 22.33 -21.90 20.70
N THR A 343 23.06 -20.82 20.39
CA THR A 343 24.52 -20.76 20.51
C THR A 343 24.91 -19.86 21.66
N THR A 344 25.71 -20.36 22.60
CA THR A 344 26.28 -19.58 23.69
C THR A 344 27.49 -18.76 23.23
N PRO A 345 27.94 -17.73 23.98
CA PRO A 345 29.09 -16.91 23.59
C PRO A 345 30.41 -17.67 23.37
N ASP A 346 30.61 -18.83 24.01
CA ASP A 346 31.76 -19.72 23.81
C ASP A 346 31.60 -20.67 22.60
N GLY A 347 30.54 -20.48 21.81
CA GLY A 347 30.24 -21.26 20.60
C GLY A 347 29.63 -22.63 20.85
N THR A 348 29.25 -22.96 22.09
CA THR A 348 28.54 -24.21 22.39
C THR A 348 27.10 -24.12 21.89
N ILE A 349 26.61 -25.17 21.23
CA ILE A 349 25.24 -25.22 20.72
C ILE A 349 24.35 -26.10 21.59
N THR A 350 23.09 -25.72 21.72
CA THR A 350 22.03 -26.53 22.35
C THR A 350 20.91 -26.74 21.34
N LYS A 351 20.43 -27.98 21.20
CA LYS A 351 19.28 -28.31 20.37
C LYS A 351 18.01 -27.68 20.96
N ASN A 352 17.29 -26.93 20.14
CA ASN A 352 15.97 -26.43 20.47
C ASN A 352 14.88 -27.42 20.06
N LYS A 353 13.75 -27.36 20.77
CA LYS A 353 12.53 -28.07 20.38
C LYS A 353 11.88 -27.35 19.22
N ILE A 354 11.41 -28.09 18.22
CA ILE A 354 10.63 -27.53 17.13
C ILE A 354 9.17 -27.49 17.57
N MET A 355 8.74 -26.34 18.05
CA MET A 355 7.35 -26.10 18.44
C MET A 355 6.58 -25.57 17.23
N VAL A 356 5.49 -26.24 16.86
CA VAL A 356 4.60 -25.85 15.74
C VAL A 356 3.15 -26.15 16.10
N PRO A 357 2.15 -25.58 15.39
CA PRO A 357 0.75 -25.92 15.60
C PRO A 357 0.47 -27.39 15.28
N LYS A 358 -0.49 -27.97 16.00
CA LYS A 358 -0.88 -29.37 15.81
C LYS A 358 -1.28 -29.65 14.36
N GLY A 359 -0.69 -30.69 13.76
CA GLY A 359 -0.97 -31.11 12.40
C GLY A 359 -0.10 -30.45 11.32
N LYS A 360 0.61 -29.37 11.64
CA LYS A 360 1.61 -28.77 10.74
C LYS A 360 2.95 -29.49 10.85
N LYS A 361 3.71 -29.52 9.75
CA LYS A 361 5.03 -30.16 9.64
C LYS A 361 6.08 -29.12 9.22
N PRO A 362 7.14 -28.89 9.99
CA PRO A 362 8.19 -27.96 9.60
C PRO A 362 8.97 -28.49 8.38
N ILE A 363 9.30 -27.61 7.44
CA ILE A 363 10.21 -27.88 6.32
C ILE A 363 11.17 -26.71 6.15
N ILE A 364 12.43 -27.00 5.82
CA ILE A 364 13.43 -25.99 5.48
C ILE A 364 13.59 -25.97 3.95
N LEU A 365 13.75 -24.78 3.39
CA LEU A 365 14.00 -24.57 1.96
C LEU A 365 15.33 -23.83 1.77
N SER A 366 16.15 -24.24 0.81
CA SER A 366 17.30 -23.45 0.37
C SER A 366 17.43 -23.35 -1.14
N ILE A 367 18.23 -22.40 -1.60
CA ILE A 367 18.57 -22.20 -3.01
C ILE A 367 20.09 -22.08 -3.13
N ASP A 368 20.66 -22.79 -4.08
CA ASP A 368 22.09 -22.80 -4.33
C ASP A 368 22.48 -21.77 -5.42
N ASP A 369 23.70 -21.25 -5.26
CA ASP A 369 24.41 -20.27 -6.09
C ASP A 369 23.79 -18.88 -6.20
N VAL A 370 22.64 -18.77 -6.87
CA VAL A 370 21.91 -17.52 -7.17
C VAL A 370 22.81 -16.41 -7.76
N SER A 371 23.88 -16.81 -8.46
CA SER A 371 24.79 -15.88 -9.16
C SER A 371 24.31 -15.56 -10.58
N TYR A 372 23.35 -16.32 -11.12
CA TYR A 372 22.86 -16.24 -12.50
C TYR A 372 24.02 -16.20 -13.50
N TYR A 373 24.69 -17.34 -13.64
CA TYR A 373 25.98 -17.44 -14.33
C TYR A 373 25.89 -17.05 -15.81
N GLU A 374 27.01 -16.59 -16.36
CA GLU A 374 27.11 -16.16 -17.76
C GLU A 374 26.72 -17.28 -18.73
N TYR A 375 27.02 -18.54 -18.39
CA TYR A 375 26.65 -19.69 -19.21
C TYR A 375 25.14 -19.93 -19.30
N MET A 376 24.34 -19.41 -18.35
CA MET A 376 22.88 -19.53 -18.33
C MET A 376 22.20 -18.50 -19.24
N LYS A 377 22.93 -17.48 -19.71
CA LYS A 377 22.35 -16.42 -20.54
C LYS A 377 21.85 -16.98 -21.86
N GLY A 378 20.60 -16.66 -22.17
CA GLY A 378 19.93 -17.16 -23.37
C GLY A 378 19.24 -18.51 -23.19
N ASP A 379 19.52 -19.25 -22.11
CA ASP A 379 19.00 -20.62 -21.89
C ASP A 379 17.70 -20.63 -21.06
N GLY A 380 17.04 -19.46 -20.91
CA GLY A 380 15.71 -19.38 -20.30
C GLY A 380 15.70 -19.27 -18.76
N PHE A 381 16.82 -18.87 -18.16
CA PHE A 381 16.92 -18.54 -16.73
C PHE A 381 16.77 -17.02 -16.48
N PRO A 382 16.53 -16.60 -15.23
CA PRO A 382 16.65 -15.19 -14.86
C PRO A 382 18.09 -14.68 -14.97
N GLU A 383 18.24 -13.37 -15.16
CA GLU A 383 19.55 -12.70 -15.26
C GLU A 383 20.02 -12.15 -13.91
N LYS A 384 19.07 -11.68 -13.08
CA LYS A 384 19.35 -11.13 -11.74
C LYS A 384 18.08 -10.94 -10.92
N LEU A 385 18.25 -10.74 -9.62
CA LEU A 385 17.23 -10.18 -8.74
C LEU A 385 17.29 -8.65 -8.74
N ILE A 386 16.14 -8.00 -8.62
CA ILE A 386 15.99 -6.54 -8.52
C ILE A 386 14.89 -6.19 -7.51
N ILE A 387 14.78 -4.90 -7.20
CA ILE A 387 13.61 -4.34 -6.52
C ILE A 387 12.67 -3.75 -7.58
N ASP A 388 11.42 -4.19 -7.60
CA ASP A 388 10.38 -3.70 -8.51
C ASP A 388 9.84 -2.33 -8.10
N GLU A 389 8.91 -1.79 -8.90
CA GLU A 389 8.27 -0.49 -8.66
C GLU A 389 7.47 -0.41 -7.34
N ASN A 390 7.06 -1.56 -6.79
CA ASN A 390 6.33 -1.66 -5.53
C ASN A 390 7.27 -1.90 -4.34
N GLY A 391 8.59 -1.86 -4.55
CA GLY A 391 9.57 -2.09 -3.50
C GLY A 391 9.74 -3.57 -3.13
N LYS A 392 9.24 -4.51 -3.96
CA LYS A 392 9.33 -5.96 -3.72
C LYS A 392 10.47 -6.56 -4.52
N VAL A 393 11.06 -7.63 -4.00
CA VAL A 393 12.07 -8.40 -4.75
C VAL A 393 11.39 -9.09 -5.93
N ALA A 394 11.99 -9.00 -7.10
CA ALA A 394 11.56 -9.63 -8.35
C ALA A 394 12.78 -10.09 -9.16
N ASN A 395 12.55 -10.92 -10.17
CA ASN A 395 13.57 -11.30 -11.15
C ASN A 395 13.47 -10.44 -12.40
N LEU A 396 14.62 -10.10 -12.98
CA LEU A 396 14.74 -9.66 -14.37
C LEU A 396 15.08 -10.88 -15.23
N THR A 397 14.32 -11.09 -16.31
CA THR A 397 14.51 -12.21 -17.25
C THR A 397 14.41 -11.72 -18.68
N ILE A 398 15.15 -12.35 -19.61
CA ILE A 398 15.02 -12.10 -21.06
C ILE A 398 14.10 -13.12 -21.71
N ALA A 399 12.94 -12.66 -22.18
CA ALA A 399 11.94 -13.49 -22.86
C ALA A 399 12.45 -14.03 -24.22
N PRO A 400 11.77 -15.04 -24.80
CA PRO A 400 12.13 -15.58 -26.11
C PRO A 400 12.19 -14.55 -27.25
N ASP A 401 11.36 -13.50 -27.19
CA ASP A 401 11.37 -12.41 -28.16
C ASP A 401 12.47 -11.36 -27.90
N GLY A 402 13.29 -11.53 -26.87
CA GLY A 402 14.36 -10.62 -26.47
C GLY A 402 13.92 -9.49 -25.54
N SER A 403 12.63 -9.41 -25.16
CA SER A 403 12.15 -8.40 -24.23
C SER A 403 12.59 -8.68 -22.78
N GLN A 404 12.76 -7.61 -22.00
CA GLN A 404 13.00 -7.71 -20.56
C GLN A 404 11.67 -7.86 -19.82
N VAL A 405 11.57 -8.88 -18.96
CA VAL A 405 10.42 -9.13 -18.11
C VAL A 405 10.85 -9.04 -16.66
N ILE A 406 10.15 -8.20 -15.89
CA ILE A 406 10.26 -8.12 -14.44
C ILE A 406 9.10 -8.93 -13.86
N SER A 407 9.41 -9.96 -13.07
CA SER A 407 8.38 -10.85 -12.56
C SER A 407 8.72 -11.38 -11.17
N ARG A 408 7.69 -11.50 -10.33
CA ARG A 408 7.78 -12.15 -9.03
C ARG A 408 7.54 -13.66 -9.09
N GLU A 409 7.51 -14.24 -10.28
CA GLU A 409 7.21 -15.67 -10.48
C GLU A 409 8.31 -16.44 -11.20
N HIS A 410 9.43 -15.81 -11.53
CA HIS A 410 10.45 -16.41 -12.41
C HIS A 410 11.58 -17.13 -11.66
N ASP A 411 11.72 -16.94 -10.35
CA ASP A 411 12.65 -17.74 -9.54
C ASP A 411 12.10 -17.94 -8.12
N VAL A 412 12.74 -18.85 -7.38
CA VAL A 412 12.28 -19.33 -6.07
C VAL A 412 12.01 -18.20 -5.09
N MET A 413 12.91 -17.21 -4.98
CA MET A 413 12.82 -16.19 -3.94
C MET A 413 11.53 -15.36 -4.03
N PRO A 414 11.28 -14.62 -5.12
CA PRO A 414 10.06 -13.84 -5.21
C PRO A 414 8.80 -14.71 -5.37
N LEU A 415 8.93 -15.93 -5.93
CA LEU A 415 7.83 -16.88 -6.04
C LEU A 415 7.34 -17.34 -4.66
N VAL A 416 8.25 -17.75 -3.78
CA VAL A 416 7.95 -18.12 -2.39
C VAL A 416 7.42 -16.90 -1.62
N ASP A 417 7.97 -15.70 -1.86
CA ASP A 417 7.45 -14.49 -1.25
C ASP A 417 5.98 -14.24 -1.60
N LYS A 418 5.64 -14.36 -2.89
CA LYS A 418 4.26 -14.23 -3.36
C LYS A 418 3.36 -15.34 -2.79
N PHE A 419 3.83 -16.58 -2.80
CA PHE A 419 3.06 -17.71 -2.26
C PHE A 419 2.73 -17.53 -0.77
N VAL A 420 3.68 -17.02 0.03
CA VAL A 420 3.43 -16.74 1.46
C VAL A 420 2.54 -15.50 1.65
N GLU A 421 2.58 -14.51 0.77
CA GLU A 421 1.63 -13.38 0.80
C GLU A 421 0.18 -13.87 0.58
N GLU A 422 -0.01 -14.88 -0.27
CA GLU A 422 -1.31 -15.53 -0.53
C GLU A 422 -1.68 -16.57 0.54
N HIS A 423 -0.68 -17.21 1.16
CA HIS A 423 -0.81 -18.25 2.17
C HIS A 423 0.08 -17.95 3.40
N PRO A 424 -0.28 -16.97 4.26
CA PRO A 424 0.54 -16.57 5.40
C PRO A 424 0.80 -17.72 6.38
N ASP A 425 -0.15 -18.66 6.48
CA ASP A 425 -0.06 -19.85 7.32
C ASP A 425 0.90 -20.93 6.76
N PHE A 426 1.53 -20.72 5.60
CA PHE A 426 2.64 -21.54 5.10
C PHE A 426 3.99 -21.15 5.73
N SER A 427 4.10 -19.96 6.34
CA SER A 427 5.36 -19.42 6.88
C SER A 427 5.33 -19.37 8.40
N TYR A 428 6.16 -20.18 9.07
CA TYR A 428 6.23 -20.17 10.53
C TYR A 428 7.03 -18.96 11.02
N GLN A 429 6.34 -17.98 11.60
CA GLN A 429 6.92 -16.76 12.18
C GLN A 429 7.81 -16.02 11.18
N GLY A 430 7.29 -15.83 9.96
CA GLY A 430 7.94 -15.11 8.88
C GLY A 430 9.10 -15.86 8.19
N ALA A 431 9.31 -17.14 8.48
CA ALA A 431 10.36 -17.93 7.83
C ALA A 431 10.14 -18.05 6.31
N LYS A 432 11.20 -17.82 5.53
CA LYS A 432 11.26 -18.10 4.09
C LYS A 432 12.19 -19.29 3.85
N GLY A 433 13.32 -19.07 3.20
CA GLY A 433 14.37 -20.07 3.02
C GLY A 433 15.78 -19.51 3.25
N VAL A 434 16.77 -20.30 2.84
CA VAL A 434 18.20 -19.98 2.92
C VAL A 434 18.78 -19.81 1.52
N ILE A 435 19.40 -18.67 1.23
CA ILE A 435 20.06 -18.41 -0.04
C ILE A 435 21.56 -18.69 0.12
N ALA A 436 22.05 -19.76 -0.50
CA ALA A 436 23.44 -20.16 -0.48
C ALA A 436 24.20 -19.46 -1.60
N LEU A 437 25.02 -18.47 -1.27
CA LEU A 437 25.74 -17.69 -2.29
C LEU A 437 27.16 -18.20 -2.46
N THR A 438 27.56 -18.35 -3.73
CA THR A 438 28.96 -18.38 -4.12
C THR A 438 29.49 -16.95 -4.29
N GLY A 439 30.81 -16.80 -4.40
CA GLY A 439 31.41 -15.54 -4.89
C GLY A 439 31.78 -15.59 -6.36
N TYR A 440 31.69 -16.76 -6.99
CA TYR A 440 32.00 -16.98 -8.39
C TYR A 440 30.98 -16.25 -9.28
N GLU A 441 31.46 -15.43 -10.20
CA GLU A 441 30.66 -14.51 -11.04
C GLU A 441 29.71 -13.56 -10.28
N GLY A 442 30.02 -13.29 -9.00
CA GLY A 442 29.29 -12.35 -8.17
C GLY A 442 28.05 -12.95 -7.52
N VAL A 443 27.15 -12.09 -7.04
CA VAL A 443 26.00 -12.50 -6.22
C VAL A 443 24.70 -11.90 -6.73
N LEU A 444 23.60 -12.65 -6.62
CA LEU A 444 22.25 -12.19 -6.97
C LEU A 444 22.10 -11.69 -8.42
N GLY A 445 23.07 -12.02 -9.30
CA GLY A 445 23.15 -11.57 -10.70
C GLY A 445 23.91 -10.27 -10.91
N TYR A 446 24.55 -9.75 -9.85
CA TYR A 446 25.45 -8.61 -9.92
C TYR A 446 26.90 -9.11 -9.93
N ARG A 447 27.69 -8.66 -10.92
CA ARG A 447 29.09 -9.06 -11.11
C ARG A 447 30.01 -8.38 -10.09
N THR A 448 29.86 -8.73 -8.82
CA THR A 448 30.63 -8.20 -7.69
C THR A 448 31.94 -8.93 -7.43
N ASN A 449 32.23 -9.99 -8.17
CA ASN A 449 33.47 -10.75 -8.08
C ASN A 449 34.68 -9.95 -8.56
N ASN A 450 35.87 -10.33 -8.08
CA ASN A 450 37.16 -9.73 -8.46
C ASN A 450 37.15 -8.18 -8.35
N PRO A 451 36.74 -7.60 -7.20
CA PRO A 451 36.56 -6.15 -7.06
C PRO A 451 37.85 -5.36 -7.35
N ASP A 452 39.01 -5.95 -7.07
CA ASP A 452 40.33 -5.32 -7.28
C ASP A 452 40.73 -5.25 -8.77
N GLU A 453 40.02 -5.96 -9.66
CA GLU A 453 40.27 -5.99 -11.11
C GLU A 453 39.35 -5.05 -11.91
N LYS A 454 38.34 -4.46 -11.27
CA LYS A 454 37.29 -3.65 -11.92
C LYS A 454 37.42 -2.16 -11.58
N ASP A 455 36.71 -1.32 -12.34
CA ASP A 455 36.61 0.10 -11.98
C ASP A 455 35.95 0.26 -10.61
N LYS A 456 36.50 1.15 -9.79
CA LYS A 456 36.05 1.34 -8.41
C LYS A 456 34.61 1.85 -8.32
N ALA A 457 34.20 2.76 -9.20
CA ALA A 457 32.84 3.28 -9.19
C ALA A 457 31.84 2.22 -9.67
N GLU A 458 32.23 1.41 -10.66
CA GLU A 458 31.42 0.29 -11.14
C GLU A 458 31.16 -0.74 -10.02
N ILE A 459 32.22 -1.19 -9.33
CA ILE A 459 32.07 -2.19 -8.28
C ILE A 459 31.29 -1.67 -7.07
N GLU A 460 31.47 -0.39 -6.72
CA GLU A 460 30.70 0.27 -5.65
C GLU A 460 29.21 0.32 -6.00
N ALA A 461 28.85 0.66 -7.25
CA ALA A 461 27.47 0.68 -7.71
C ALA A 461 26.83 -0.72 -7.73
N LEU A 462 27.53 -1.73 -8.28
CA LEU A 462 27.04 -3.12 -8.29
C LEU A 462 26.84 -3.66 -6.87
N THR A 463 27.78 -3.37 -5.97
CA THR A 463 27.71 -3.78 -4.57
C THR A 463 26.53 -3.12 -3.85
N ALA A 464 26.29 -1.83 -4.09
CA ALA A 464 25.17 -1.11 -3.49
C ALA A 464 23.80 -1.68 -3.93
N GLU A 465 23.65 -1.98 -5.22
CA GLU A 465 22.41 -2.58 -5.75
C GLU A 465 22.19 -4.01 -5.25
N ALA A 466 23.23 -4.86 -5.27
CA ALA A 466 23.16 -6.20 -4.70
C ALA A 466 22.80 -6.16 -3.20
N LYS A 467 23.38 -5.21 -2.46
CA LYS A 467 23.10 -5.00 -1.04
C LYS A 467 21.65 -4.59 -0.80
N LYS A 468 21.08 -3.71 -1.63
CA LYS A 468 19.67 -3.31 -1.55
C LYS A 468 18.75 -4.53 -1.67
N VAL A 469 19.01 -5.43 -2.62
CA VAL A 469 18.25 -6.67 -2.79
C VAL A 469 18.45 -7.61 -1.59
N ALA A 470 19.68 -7.80 -1.13
CA ALA A 470 19.99 -8.65 0.03
C ALA A 470 19.31 -8.15 1.31
N ASP A 471 19.29 -6.83 1.54
CA ASP A 471 18.65 -6.22 2.69
C ASP A 471 17.11 -6.37 2.62
N ALA A 472 16.50 -6.25 1.43
CA ALA A 472 15.08 -6.54 1.23
C ALA A 472 14.72 -8.01 1.49
N LEU A 473 15.53 -8.95 1.00
CA LEU A 473 15.35 -10.39 1.26
C LEU A 473 15.42 -10.70 2.76
N LYS A 474 16.43 -10.18 3.48
CA LYS A 474 16.53 -10.36 4.94
C LYS A 474 15.35 -9.77 5.68
N ALA A 475 14.92 -8.56 5.31
CA ALA A 475 13.77 -7.91 5.92
C ALA A 475 12.48 -8.72 5.71
N ASN A 476 12.39 -9.50 4.64
CA ASN A 476 11.27 -10.37 4.34
C ASN A 476 11.41 -11.81 4.88
N GLY A 477 12.42 -12.09 5.72
CA GLY A 477 12.56 -13.38 6.41
C GLY A 477 13.50 -14.40 5.75
N TRP A 478 14.23 -14.03 4.70
CA TRP A 478 15.27 -14.88 4.10
C TRP A 478 16.55 -14.89 4.95
N ALA A 479 17.17 -16.05 5.05
CA ALA A 479 18.53 -16.20 5.55
C ALA A 479 19.53 -16.35 4.39
N PHE A 480 20.80 -16.06 4.65
CA PHE A 480 21.88 -16.30 3.71
C PHE A 480 22.83 -17.36 4.25
N ALA A 481 23.49 -18.10 3.37
CA ALA A 481 24.54 -19.07 3.69
C ALA A 481 25.74 -18.86 2.76
N SER A 482 26.92 -19.26 3.25
CA SER A 482 28.08 -19.43 2.37
C SER A 482 27.95 -20.76 1.62
N HIS A 483 28.18 -20.72 0.31
CA HIS A 483 28.26 -21.92 -0.53
C HIS A 483 29.67 -22.12 -1.11
N SER A 484 30.70 -21.81 -0.30
CA SER A 484 32.09 -21.55 -0.75
C SER A 484 32.19 -20.30 -1.63
N TYR A 485 33.39 -19.78 -1.88
CA TYR A 485 33.61 -18.72 -2.87
C TYR A 485 33.60 -19.29 -4.29
N THR A 486 34.46 -20.29 -4.54
CA THR A 486 34.80 -20.75 -5.88
C THR A 486 33.81 -21.76 -6.46
N HIS A 487 33.13 -22.53 -5.59
CA HIS A 487 32.36 -23.71 -5.99
C HIS A 487 33.17 -24.63 -6.94
N HIS A 488 34.48 -24.74 -6.72
CA HIS A 488 35.40 -25.47 -7.59
C HIS A 488 35.25 -26.99 -7.42
N ASP A 489 35.45 -27.75 -8.51
CA ASP A 489 35.31 -29.23 -8.54
C ASP A 489 36.19 -29.96 -7.51
N ASP A 490 37.28 -29.33 -7.03
CA ASP A 490 38.12 -29.85 -5.93
C ASP A 490 37.33 -30.08 -4.63
N PHE A 491 36.15 -29.47 -4.48
CA PHE A 491 35.29 -29.72 -3.33
C PHE A 491 34.34 -30.92 -3.52
N SER A 492 34.20 -31.46 -4.73
CA SER A 492 33.12 -32.37 -5.11
C SER A 492 33.03 -33.67 -4.29
N ASP A 493 34.17 -34.23 -3.89
CA ASP A 493 34.24 -35.48 -3.10
C ASP A 493 34.51 -35.25 -1.61
N GLY A 494 34.63 -33.98 -1.18
CA GLY A 494 34.97 -33.61 0.19
C GLY A 494 36.44 -33.82 0.58
N VAL A 495 37.33 -34.12 -0.39
CA VAL A 495 38.76 -34.38 -0.16
C VAL A 495 39.61 -33.25 -0.74
N PHE A 496 39.84 -32.23 0.07
CA PHE A 496 40.62 -31.04 -0.30
C PHE A 496 41.58 -30.61 0.82
N SER A 497 42.56 -29.78 0.48
CA SER A 497 43.50 -29.24 1.46
C SER A 497 42.85 -28.18 2.35
N LEU A 498 43.26 -28.12 3.62
CA LEU A 498 42.81 -27.07 4.53
C LEU A 498 43.15 -25.67 4.02
N ASP A 499 44.28 -25.52 3.32
CA ASP A 499 44.71 -24.24 2.73
C ASP A 499 43.83 -23.81 1.55
N LEU A 500 43.24 -24.75 0.79
CA LEU A 500 42.23 -24.41 -0.22
C LEU A 500 40.99 -23.85 0.46
N LEU A 501 40.46 -24.56 1.46
CA LEU A 501 39.26 -24.13 2.20
C LEU A 501 39.46 -22.77 2.89
N LYS A 502 40.63 -22.53 3.49
CA LYS A 502 40.97 -21.24 4.12
C LYS A 502 40.93 -20.09 3.13
N ARG A 503 41.66 -20.20 2.03
CA ARG A 503 41.71 -19.14 1.00
C ARG A 503 40.34 -18.89 0.39
N ASP A 504 39.58 -19.95 0.14
CA ASP A 504 38.22 -19.86 -0.38
C ASP A 504 37.28 -19.13 0.60
N THR A 505 37.31 -19.52 1.88
CA THR A 505 36.50 -18.90 2.95
C THR A 505 36.87 -17.44 3.17
N GLU A 506 38.17 -17.12 3.26
CA GLU A 506 38.66 -15.74 3.42
C GLU A 506 38.21 -14.86 2.26
N ARG A 507 38.22 -15.40 1.03
CA ARG A 507 37.77 -14.68 -0.16
C ARG A 507 36.26 -14.46 -0.15
N TRP A 508 35.47 -15.46 0.23
CA TRP A 508 34.02 -15.32 0.42
C TRP A 508 33.71 -14.22 1.44
N LYS A 509 34.42 -14.21 2.58
CA LYS A 509 34.26 -13.16 3.60
C LYS A 509 34.67 -11.77 3.11
N LYS A 510 35.66 -11.68 2.21
CA LYS A 510 36.09 -10.41 1.62
C LYS A 510 35.06 -9.86 0.61
N GLU A 511 34.50 -10.71 -0.24
CA GLU A 511 33.72 -10.27 -1.41
C GLU A 511 32.20 -10.39 -1.25
N VAL A 512 31.70 -11.38 -0.48
CA VAL A 512 30.26 -11.67 -0.34
C VAL A 512 29.70 -11.16 0.98
N GLU A 513 30.39 -11.42 2.10
CA GLU A 513 29.92 -11.00 3.45
C GLU A 513 29.59 -9.49 3.56
N PRO A 514 30.32 -8.54 2.93
CA PRO A 514 29.96 -7.12 3.00
C PRO A 514 28.61 -6.78 2.37
N ILE A 515 28.11 -7.61 1.45
CA ILE A 515 26.84 -7.41 0.74
C ILE A 515 25.69 -7.92 1.59
N ILE A 516 25.78 -9.18 2.02
CA ILE A 516 24.68 -9.89 2.70
C ILE A 516 24.73 -9.78 4.24
N GLY A 517 25.90 -9.45 4.80
CA GLY A 517 26.17 -9.53 6.24
C GLY A 517 26.64 -10.91 6.69
N LYS A 518 26.97 -11.02 7.98
CA LYS A 518 27.44 -12.27 8.59
C LYS A 518 26.39 -13.37 8.53
N THR A 519 26.85 -14.60 8.34
CA THR A 519 26.04 -15.82 8.46
C THR A 519 26.80 -16.90 9.21
N ASN A 520 26.07 -17.75 9.91
CA ASN A 520 26.54 -18.95 10.58
C ASN A 520 26.20 -20.25 9.82
N ILE A 521 25.67 -20.14 8.60
CA ILE A 521 25.25 -21.26 7.77
C ILE A 521 26.26 -21.48 6.65
N TYR A 522 26.74 -22.72 6.52
CA TYR A 522 27.58 -23.17 5.42
C TYR A 522 26.89 -24.34 4.71
N ILE A 523 26.66 -24.18 3.41
CA ILE A 523 26.16 -25.23 2.56
C ILE A 523 27.35 -25.75 1.76
N THR A 524 27.64 -27.04 1.85
CA THR A 524 28.82 -27.63 1.21
C THR A 524 28.65 -27.64 -0.31
N PRO A 525 29.57 -27.05 -1.10
CA PRO A 525 29.53 -27.16 -2.57
C PRO A 525 29.50 -28.64 -2.99
N PHE A 526 28.69 -28.97 -4.00
CA PHE A 526 28.40 -30.35 -4.45
C PHE A 526 27.82 -31.30 -3.39
N GLY A 527 27.55 -30.83 -2.17
CA GLY A 527 26.88 -31.62 -1.14
C GLY A 527 27.76 -32.62 -0.37
N TYR A 528 29.08 -32.45 -0.34
CA TYR A 528 29.95 -33.36 0.41
C TYR A 528 29.62 -33.41 1.92
N GLN A 529 29.82 -34.57 2.53
CA GLN A 529 29.55 -34.76 3.95
C GLN A 529 30.71 -34.23 4.81
N SER A 530 30.49 -33.10 5.49
CA SER A 530 31.47 -32.54 6.43
C SER A 530 31.55 -33.40 7.70
N ARG A 531 32.71 -34.05 7.91
CA ARG A 531 32.90 -35.00 9.02
C ARG A 531 33.21 -34.29 10.34
N PRO A 532 32.38 -34.41 11.40
CA PRO A 532 32.68 -33.81 12.69
C PRO A 532 34.05 -34.21 13.23
N GLY A 533 34.82 -33.21 13.66
CA GLY A 533 36.18 -33.37 14.19
C GLY A 533 37.30 -33.40 13.14
N SER A 534 37.01 -33.38 11.84
CA SER A 534 38.04 -33.20 10.81
C SER A 534 38.66 -31.79 10.87
N GLU A 535 39.84 -31.59 10.27
CA GLU A 535 40.46 -30.27 10.19
C GLU A 535 39.58 -29.25 9.45
N SER A 536 38.96 -29.67 8.34
CA SER A 536 38.03 -28.82 7.57
C SER A 536 36.78 -28.44 8.36
N TYR A 537 36.17 -29.40 9.06
CA TYR A 537 35.02 -29.15 9.93
C TYR A 537 35.38 -28.19 11.07
N ASN A 538 36.50 -28.46 11.77
CA ASN A 538 36.93 -27.62 12.89
C ASN A 538 37.24 -26.20 12.42
N TYR A 539 37.81 -26.04 11.22
CA TYR A 539 38.03 -24.74 10.62
C TYR A 539 36.71 -24.01 10.32
N LEU A 540 35.76 -24.64 9.64
CA LEU A 540 34.44 -24.03 9.36
C LEU A 540 33.75 -23.55 10.65
N VAL A 541 33.75 -24.41 11.69
CA VAL A 541 33.19 -24.06 13.00
C VAL A 541 33.95 -22.89 13.63
N SER A 542 35.28 -22.86 13.53
CA SER A 542 36.09 -21.75 14.05
C SER A 542 35.85 -20.43 13.33
N GLU A 543 35.42 -20.49 12.07
CA GLU A 543 35.05 -19.33 11.26
C GLU A 543 33.62 -18.83 11.52
N GLY A 544 32.88 -19.49 12.42
CA GLY A 544 31.53 -19.13 12.84
C GLY A 544 30.41 -19.95 12.20
N PHE A 545 30.72 -20.91 11.33
CA PHE A 545 29.73 -21.76 10.70
C PHE A 545 29.33 -22.93 11.60
N ASN A 546 28.17 -22.81 12.26
CA ASN A 546 27.67 -23.83 13.19
C ASN A 546 26.37 -24.51 12.70
N ILE A 547 25.93 -24.20 11.48
CA ILE A 547 24.91 -24.93 10.73
C ILE A 547 25.56 -25.34 9.42
N ILE A 548 25.78 -26.63 9.22
CA ILE A 548 26.50 -27.17 8.04
C ILE A 548 25.58 -28.13 7.29
N CYS A 549 25.24 -27.81 6.04
CA CYS A 549 24.29 -28.61 5.27
C CYS A 549 24.98 -29.28 4.07
N ALA A 550 24.76 -30.59 3.93
CA ALA A 550 25.22 -31.43 2.83
C ALA A 550 24.05 -31.90 1.95
N VAL A 551 24.31 -32.73 0.93
CA VAL A 551 23.24 -33.38 0.15
C VAL A 551 23.11 -34.83 0.59
N GLY A 552 21.88 -35.29 0.76
CA GLY A 552 21.57 -36.66 1.16
C GLY A 552 20.21 -37.12 0.64
N GLY A 553 20.03 -38.44 0.56
CA GLY A 553 18.82 -39.04 -0.02
C GLY A 553 17.61 -39.05 0.91
N MET A 554 17.79 -38.85 2.22
CA MET A 554 16.75 -38.94 3.26
C MET A 554 16.94 -37.80 4.29
N PRO A 555 15.88 -37.37 5.00
CA PRO A 555 16.01 -36.35 6.04
C PRO A 555 16.94 -36.83 7.17
N TYR A 556 18.02 -36.10 7.41
CA TYR A 556 19.01 -36.40 8.44
C TYR A 556 19.48 -35.12 9.13
N VAL A 557 19.56 -35.17 10.47
CA VAL A 557 20.09 -34.08 11.31
C VAL A 557 20.92 -34.69 12.43
N SER A 558 22.14 -34.18 12.61
CA SER A 558 23.07 -34.57 13.66
C SER A 558 23.50 -33.35 14.47
N TYR A 559 23.42 -33.45 15.79
CA TYR A 559 23.78 -32.37 16.71
C TYR A 559 25.11 -32.70 17.40
N GLY A 560 26.13 -31.89 17.12
CA GLY A 560 27.38 -31.88 17.86
C GLY A 560 27.35 -30.87 19.01
N SER A 561 28.48 -30.72 19.71
CA SER A 561 28.63 -29.71 20.79
C SER A 561 28.84 -28.29 20.27
N LYS A 562 29.31 -28.14 19.02
CA LYS A 562 29.66 -26.84 18.41
C LYS A 562 28.94 -26.54 17.09
N ALA A 563 28.38 -27.55 16.41
CA ALA A 563 27.61 -27.35 15.17
C ALA A 563 26.54 -28.42 14.99
N VAL A 564 25.52 -28.08 14.21
CA VAL A 564 24.53 -29.01 13.67
C VAL A 564 24.85 -29.29 12.21
N SER A 565 24.79 -30.57 11.83
CA SER A 565 24.94 -31.03 10.46
C SER A 565 23.64 -31.60 9.95
N MET A 566 23.27 -31.33 8.71
CA MET A 566 22.02 -31.83 8.12
C MET A 566 22.11 -32.09 6.63
N ASP A 567 21.28 -33.02 6.16
CA ASP A 567 21.18 -33.34 4.74
C ASP A 567 20.03 -32.58 4.08
N ARG A 568 20.26 -32.19 2.83
CA ARG A 568 19.28 -31.56 1.96
C ARG A 568 18.94 -32.47 0.80
N GLN A 569 17.68 -32.42 0.37
CA GLN A 569 17.15 -33.17 -0.76
C GLN A 569 16.84 -32.21 -1.92
N ASN A 570 17.41 -32.47 -3.09
CA ASN A 570 17.06 -31.77 -4.31
C ASN A 570 15.66 -32.20 -4.78
N LEU A 571 14.89 -31.24 -5.30
CA LEU A 571 13.61 -31.50 -5.98
C LEU A 571 13.71 -31.10 -7.45
N ASP A 572 14.60 -31.77 -8.18
CA ASP A 572 14.90 -31.51 -9.58
C ASP A 572 14.43 -32.63 -10.51
N GLY A 573 14.72 -32.49 -11.81
CA GLY A 573 14.34 -33.48 -12.81
C GLY A 573 14.91 -34.87 -12.54
N PHE A 574 16.14 -34.98 -12.02
CA PHE A 574 16.75 -36.25 -11.67
C PHE A 574 16.00 -36.95 -10.54
N MET A 575 15.72 -36.24 -9.43
CA MET A 575 15.01 -36.80 -8.29
C MET A 575 13.55 -37.12 -8.61
N MET A 576 12.88 -36.27 -9.37
CA MET A 576 11.50 -36.49 -9.81
C MET A 576 11.37 -37.58 -10.88
N THR A 577 12.47 -38.01 -11.51
CA THR A 577 12.43 -39.05 -12.55
C THR A 577 12.99 -40.39 -12.10
N TYR A 578 14.24 -40.45 -11.62
CA TYR A 578 14.90 -41.72 -11.26
C TYR A 578 14.68 -42.09 -9.80
N ASN A 579 14.65 -41.10 -8.91
CA ASN A 579 14.58 -41.31 -7.46
C ASN A 579 13.21 -40.94 -6.86
N LYS A 580 12.14 -41.11 -7.63
CA LYS A 580 10.74 -40.79 -7.26
C LYS A 580 10.35 -41.23 -5.86
N SER A 581 10.82 -42.41 -5.45
CA SER A 581 10.50 -42.99 -4.14
C SER A 581 11.01 -42.18 -2.95
N LEU A 582 12.05 -41.36 -3.14
CA LEU A 582 12.67 -40.54 -2.09
C LEU A 582 11.92 -39.23 -1.85
N VAL A 583 11.11 -38.77 -2.81
CA VAL A 583 10.38 -37.48 -2.74
C VAL A 583 8.87 -37.65 -2.55
N LYS A 584 8.35 -38.89 -2.55
CA LYS A 584 6.89 -39.18 -2.48
C LYS A 584 6.19 -38.67 -1.22
N ASP A 585 6.94 -38.51 -0.13
CA ASP A 585 6.43 -38.01 1.14
C ASP A 585 6.20 -36.49 1.07
N LEU A 586 6.90 -35.81 0.16
CA LEU A 586 6.83 -34.37 -0.09
C LEU A 586 5.85 -34.04 -1.22
N ILE A 587 5.93 -34.74 -2.36
CA ILE A 587 5.21 -34.44 -3.60
C ILE A 587 4.79 -35.71 -4.35
N ASP A 588 3.87 -35.60 -5.30
CA ASP A 588 3.68 -36.56 -6.37
C ASP A 588 4.60 -36.19 -7.55
N PRO A 589 5.73 -36.90 -7.75
CA PRO A 589 6.68 -36.54 -8.79
C PRO A 589 6.14 -36.75 -10.22
N VAL A 590 5.13 -37.61 -10.41
CA VAL A 590 4.53 -37.86 -11.74
C VAL A 590 3.63 -36.70 -12.15
N TYR A 591 2.85 -36.17 -11.20
CA TYR A 591 2.04 -34.97 -11.43
C TYR A 591 2.91 -33.70 -11.58
N THR A 592 4.00 -33.64 -10.83
CA THR A 592 4.84 -32.44 -10.74
C THR A 592 5.62 -32.17 -12.02
N ILE A 593 6.24 -33.21 -12.61
CA ILE A 593 7.20 -33.07 -13.71
C ILE A 593 6.61 -32.28 -14.90
N ASP A 594 7.40 -31.36 -15.43
CA ASP A 594 7.05 -30.55 -16.59
C ASP A 594 7.03 -31.41 -17.86
N SER A 595 5.89 -31.45 -18.54
CA SER A 595 5.71 -32.23 -19.77
C SER A 595 6.60 -31.80 -20.94
N ARG A 596 7.20 -30.60 -20.88
CA ARG A 596 8.14 -30.08 -21.88
C ARG A 596 9.55 -30.63 -21.71
N ARG A 597 9.86 -31.33 -20.61
CA ARG A 597 11.18 -31.92 -20.40
C ARG A 597 11.51 -32.96 -21.49
N PRO A 598 12.75 -33.00 -21.97
CA PRO A 598 13.24 -34.08 -22.80
C PRO A 598 13.14 -35.42 -22.07
N ALA A 599 13.09 -36.50 -22.86
CA ALA A 599 13.18 -37.85 -22.31
C ALA A 599 14.47 -38.01 -21.50
N PHE A 600 14.34 -38.55 -20.29
CA PHE A 600 15.48 -38.93 -19.47
C PHE A 600 16.11 -40.22 -20.03
N PRO A 601 17.45 -40.31 -20.14
CA PRO A 601 18.11 -41.50 -20.68
C PRO A 601 17.89 -42.74 -19.80
N GLU A 602 17.96 -43.94 -20.36
CA GLU A 602 17.72 -45.17 -19.58
C GLU A 602 18.78 -45.43 -18.50
N ASN A 603 20.00 -44.91 -18.68
CA ASN A 603 21.06 -44.92 -17.69
C ASN A 603 21.66 -43.52 -17.53
N PRO A 604 21.51 -42.86 -16.37
CA PRO A 604 22.07 -41.53 -16.13
C PRO A 604 23.56 -41.56 -15.75
N TRP A 605 24.17 -42.75 -15.61
CA TRP A 605 25.56 -42.95 -15.17
C TRP A 605 26.47 -43.55 -16.25
#